data_AF-A0A535R7N1-F1
#
_entry.id   AF-A0A535R7N1-F1
#
_cell.length_a   1.000
_cell.length_b   1.000
_cell.length_c   1.000
_cell.angle_alpha   90.00
_cell.angle_beta   90.00
_cell.angle_gamma   90.00
#
_symmetry.space_group_name_H-M   'P 1'
#
loop_
_entity.id
_entity.type
_entity.pdbx_description
1 polymer ?
#
loop_
_entity_poly.entity_id
_entity_poly.type
_entity_poly.pdbx_seq_one_letter_code
_entity_poly.pdbx_strand_id
1 'polypeptide(L)'
;MNADVARLLEDLRLLGPSGLERAVEAWRRAGAAEDAVRTTAEKRAEDDPEWREAESEVFRIAQGEAWLAVDQTDRDSAVDAALDALLAVLEREKLDTGEYRRLAAPMAAVLPWLLSGEAEDLYR
;
A
#
# COMPACT_ATOMS: atom_id res chain seq x y z
N MET A 1 -16.58 0.42 3.49
CA MET A 1 -15.26 -0.16 3.23
C MET A 1 -15.34 -1.06 2.01
N ASN A 2 -14.65 -0.63 0.95
CA ASN A 2 -14.35 -1.33 -0.29
C ASN A 2 -13.77 -2.73 0.01
N ALA A 3 -14.18 -3.73 -0.78
CA ALA A 3 -13.76 -5.12 -0.61
C ALA A 3 -12.24 -5.30 -0.75
N ASP A 4 -11.60 -4.55 -1.66
CA ASP A 4 -10.16 -4.60 -1.87
C ASP A 4 -9.40 -3.91 -0.71
N VAL A 5 -9.98 -2.85 -0.13
CA VAL A 5 -9.42 -2.22 1.10
C VAL A 5 -9.51 -3.18 2.27
N ALA A 6 -10.65 -3.84 2.46
CA ALA A 6 -10.82 -4.83 3.51
C ALA A 6 -9.81 -5.98 3.36
N ARG A 7 -9.64 -6.49 2.14
CA ARG A 7 -8.64 -7.52 1.80
C ARG A 7 -7.22 -7.05 2.09
N LEU A 8 -6.85 -5.84 1.66
CA LEU A 8 -5.52 -5.26 1.92
C LEU A 8 -5.22 -5.23 3.42
N LEU A 9 -6.14 -4.70 4.23
CA LEU A 9 -5.97 -4.62 5.68
C LEU A 9 -5.88 -6.01 6.34
N GLU A 10 -6.61 -7.00 5.84
CA GLU A 10 -6.53 -8.37 6.33
C GLU A 10 -5.18 -9.01 5.99
N ASP A 11 -4.71 -8.84 4.76
CA ASP A 11 -3.41 -9.31 4.31
C ASP A 11 -2.24 -8.65 5.07
N LEU A 12 -2.31 -7.34 5.34
CA LEU A 12 -1.29 -6.62 6.12
C LEU A 12 -1.15 -7.17 7.55
N ARG A 13 -2.25 -7.66 8.16
CA ARG A 13 -2.23 -8.31 9.49
C ARG A 13 -1.52 -9.65 9.48
N LEU A 14 -1.44 -10.30 8.32
CA LEU A 14 -0.81 -11.60 8.15
C LEU A 14 0.66 -11.52 7.75
N LEU A 15 1.18 -10.32 7.44
CA LEU A 15 2.59 -10.14 7.10
C LEU A 15 3.48 -10.39 8.33
N GLY A 16 4.37 -11.37 8.18
CA GLY A 16 5.50 -11.56 9.09
C GLY A 16 6.70 -10.67 8.75
N PRO A 17 7.76 -10.65 9.60
CA PRO A 17 8.92 -9.78 9.42
C PRO A 17 9.57 -9.87 8.03
N SER A 18 9.76 -11.08 7.50
CA SER A 18 10.36 -11.27 6.17
C SER A 18 9.50 -10.75 5.01
N GLY A 19 8.17 -10.66 5.20
CA GLY A 19 7.28 -9.99 4.25
C GLY A 19 7.49 -8.48 4.28
N LEU A 20 7.58 -7.92 5.48
CA LEU A 20 7.84 -6.49 5.68
C LEU A 20 9.21 -6.09 5.08
N GLU A 21 10.27 -6.85 5.34
CA GLU A 21 11.60 -6.61 4.75
C GLU A 21 11.56 -6.57 3.21
N ARG A 22 10.78 -7.47 2.59
CA ARG A 22 10.61 -7.49 1.13
C ARG A 22 9.87 -6.26 0.60
N ALA A 23 8.81 -5.86 1.29
CA ALA A 23 8.07 -4.65 0.95
C ALA A 23 8.95 -3.40 1.09
N VAL A 24 9.73 -3.31 2.16
CA VAL A 24 10.68 -2.20 2.41
C VAL A 24 11.72 -2.12 1.30
N GLU A 25 12.34 -3.25 0.93
CA GLU A 25 13.32 -3.28 -0.15
C GLU A 25 12.70 -2.90 -1.50
N ALA A 26 11.44 -3.28 -1.75
CA ALA A 26 10.72 -2.85 -2.95
C ALA A 26 10.41 -1.35 -2.93
N TRP A 27 9.99 -0.81 -1.79
CA TRP A 27 9.72 0.61 -1.60
C TRP A 27 10.97 1.47 -1.78
N ARG A 28 12.10 1.05 -1.19
CA ARG A 28 13.41 1.70 -1.37
C ARG A 28 13.85 1.75 -2.82
N ARG A 29 13.64 0.66 -3.57
CA ARG A 29 13.94 0.59 -5.00
C ARG A 29 13.03 1.48 -5.85
N ALA A 30 11.78 1.68 -5.46
CA ALA A 30 10.88 2.62 -6.11
C ALA A 30 11.33 4.08 -5.93
N GLY A 31 12.07 4.35 -4.86
CA GLY A 31 12.69 5.64 -4.55
C GLY A 31 11.80 6.50 -3.67
N ALA A 32 12.20 6.71 -2.43
CA ALA A 32 11.50 7.46 -1.39
C ALA A 32 11.42 9.00 -1.63
N ALA A 33 11.73 9.47 -2.84
CA ALA A 33 11.66 10.90 -3.16
C ALA A 33 10.21 11.37 -3.27
N GLU A 34 9.98 12.66 -3.03
CA GLU A 34 8.66 13.31 -3.09
C GLU A 34 7.95 12.94 -4.40
N ASP A 35 6.95 12.07 -4.28
CA ASP A 35 6.26 11.47 -5.42
C ASP A 35 5.00 12.25 -5.71
N ALA A 36 4.98 12.99 -6.82
CA ALA A 36 3.84 13.77 -7.25
C ALA A 36 2.55 12.94 -7.35
N VAL A 37 2.66 11.63 -7.66
CA VAL A 37 1.52 10.71 -7.71
C VAL A 37 0.95 10.50 -6.30
N ARG A 38 1.81 10.18 -5.33
CA ARG A 38 1.43 10.02 -3.92
C ARG A 38 0.79 11.29 -3.39
N THR A 39 1.45 12.43 -3.53
CA THR A 39 0.94 13.72 -3.03
C THR A 39 -0.41 14.09 -3.64
N THR A 40 -0.60 13.83 -4.94
CA THR A 40 -1.89 14.08 -5.60
C THR A 40 -2.97 13.11 -5.13
N ALA A 41 -2.64 11.84 -4.91
CA ALA A 41 -3.58 10.85 -4.38
C ALA A 41 -3.98 11.17 -2.93
N GLU A 42 -3.02 11.48 -2.06
CA GLU A 42 -3.27 11.88 -0.67
C GLU A 42 -4.19 13.10 -0.59
N LYS A 43 -3.93 14.14 -1.38
CA LYS A 43 -4.80 15.34 -1.43
C LYS A 43 -6.23 15.02 -1.86
N ARG A 44 -6.42 14.05 -2.75
CA ARG A 44 -7.77 13.61 -3.16
C ARG A 44 -8.46 12.79 -2.07
N ALA A 45 -7.70 12.03 -1.31
CA ALA A 45 -8.17 11.16 -0.23
C ALA A 45 -8.31 11.88 1.13
N GLU A 46 -7.74 13.08 1.29
CA GLU A 46 -7.65 13.79 2.58
C GLU A 46 -8.99 13.96 3.31
N ASP A 47 -10.06 14.20 2.54
CA ASP A 47 -11.43 14.40 3.00
C ASP A 47 -12.29 13.11 2.92
N ASP A 48 -11.74 11.99 2.46
CA ASP A 48 -12.45 10.72 2.35
C ASP A 48 -12.50 10.02 3.72
N PRO A 49 -13.70 9.79 4.31
CA PRO A 49 -13.82 9.08 5.58
C PRO A 49 -13.26 7.65 5.52
N GLU A 50 -13.35 6.98 4.37
CA GLU A 50 -12.84 5.63 4.19
C GLU A 50 -11.31 5.61 4.21
N TRP A 51 -10.66 6.63 3.62
CA TRP A 51 -9.21 6.82 3.75
C TRP A 51 -8.79 6.95 5.21
N ARG A 52 -9.45 7.84 5.98
CA ARG A 52 -9.10 8.08 7.39
C ARG A 52 -9.27 6.84 8.26
N GLU A 53 -10.33 6.08 8.03
CA GLU A 53 -10.56 4.82 8.74
C GLU A 53 -9.46 3.81 8.42
N ALA A 54 -9.17 3.58 7.13
CA ALA A 54 -8.18 2.61 6.70
C ALA A 54 -6.74 3.03 7.07
N GLU A 55 -6.40 4.31 6.99
CA GLU A 55 -5.13 4.89 7.46
C GLU A 55 -4.92 4.57 8.95
N SER A 56 -5.94 4.81 9.78
CA SER A 56 -5.88 4.48 11.20
C SER A 56 -5.70 2.98 11.45
N GLU A 57 -6.34 2.12 10.64
CA GLU A 57 -6.14 0.67 10.70
C GLU A 57 -4.70 0.28 10.36
N VAL A 58 -4.09 0.85 9.31
CA VAL A 58 -2.68 0.58 8.95
C VAL A 58 -1.76 0.91 10.13
N PHE A 59 -1.92 2.07 10.76
CA PHE A 59 -1.12 2.46 11.93
C PHE A 59 -1.34 1.54 13.14
N ARG A 60 -2.54 0.97 13.31
CA ARG A 60 -2.81 0.00 14.37
C ARG A 60 -2.16 -1.34 14.08
N ILE A 61 -2.20 -1.80 12.83
CA ILE A 61 -1.55 -3.04 12.37
C ILE A 61 -0.04 -2.95 12.58
N ALA A 62 0.56 -1.79 12.27
CA ALA A 62 1.99 -1.54 12.45
C ALA A 62 2.46 -1.56 13.92
N GLN A 63 1.55 -1.56 14.88
CA GLN A 63 1.85 -1.75 16.31
C GLN A 63 1.78 -3.22 16.75
N GLY A 64 1.50 -4.15 15.84
CA GLY A 64 1.50 -5.59 16.12
C GLY A 64 2.91 -6.17 16.27
N GLU A 65 3.02 -7.31 16.97
CA GLU A 65 4.30 -7.96 17.31
C GLU A 65 5.22 -8.17 16.10
N ALA A 66 4.67 -8.65 14.97
CA ALA A 66 5.44 -8.88 13.75
C ALA A 66 6.06 -7.60 13.17
N TRP A 67 5.34 -6.48 13.24
CA TRP A 67 5.79 -5.18 12.75
C TRP A 67 6.77 -4.52 13.73
N LEU A 68 6.59 -4.73 15.03
CA LEU A 68 7.50 -4.26 16.06
C LEU A 68 8.83 -5.04 16.10
N ALA A 69 8.89 -6.22 15.49
CA ALA A 69 10.12 -7.01 15.35
C ALA A 69 11.09 -6.45 14.28
N VAL A 70 10.61 -5.53 13.45
CA VAL A 70 11.39 -4.86 12.40
C VAL A 70 11.99 -3.55 12.95
N ASP A 71 13.16 -3.14 12.45
CA ASP A 71 13.76 -1.83 12.81
C ASP A 71 12.77 -0.69 12.56
N GLN A 72 12.84 0.37 13.37
CA GLN A 72 11.94 1.51 13.23
C GLN A 72 11.95 2.11 11.82
N THR A 73 13.12 2.27 11.20
CA THR A 73 13.26 2.85 9.86
C THR A 73 12.62 1.98 8.79
N ASP A 74 12.79 0.67 8.91
CA ASP A 74 12.20 -0.31 8.01
C ASP A 74 10.68 -0.38 8.22
N ARG A 75 10.21 -0.31 9.48
CA ARG A 75 8.79 -0.28 9.79
C ARG A 75 8.11 0.96 9.21
N ASP A 76 8.72 2.14 9.33
CA ASP A 76 8.19 3.37 8.76
C ASP A 76 8.10 3.27 7.22
N SER A 77 9.14 2.69 6.58
CA SER A 77 9.12 2.40 5.12
C SER A 77 8.02 1.40 4.74
N ALA A 78 7.74 0.40 5.58
CA ALA A 78 6.67 -0.57 5.36
C ALA A 78 5.28 0.05 5.51
N VAL A 79 5.12 0.99 6.45
CA VAL A 79 3.90 1.78 6.62
C VAL A 79 3.68 2.66 5.38
N ASP A 80 4.70 3.37 4.91
CA ASP A 80 4.59 4.20 3.70
C ASP A 80 4.18 3.36 2.48
N ALA A 81 4.77 2.18 2.33
CA ALA A 81 4.41 1.24 1.27
C ALA A 81 2.96 0.72 1.39
N ALA A 82 2.47 0.50 2.62
CA ALA A 82 1.09 0.09 2.86
C ALA A 82 0.09 1.21 2.57
N LEU A 83 0.43 2.45 2.93
CA LEU A 83 -0.36 3.64 2.62
C LEU A 83 -0.39 3.91 1.11
N ASP A 84 0.72 3.71 0.39
CA ASP A 84 0.73 3.78 -1.07
C ASP A 84 -0.22 2.77 -1.72
N ALA A 85 -0.19 1.52 -1.25
CA ALA A 85 -1.11 0.50 -1.75
C ALA A 85 -2.57 0.83 -1.44
N LEU A 86 -2.83 1.41 -0.26
CA LEU A 86 -4.16 1.86 0.12
C LEU A 86 -4.67 3.00 -0.79
N LEU A 87 -3.82 4.00 -1.07
CA LEU A 87 -4.12 5.06 -2.04
C LEU A 87 -4.39 4.48 -3.43
N ALA A 88 -3.58 3.51 -3.87
CA ALA A 88 -3.75 2.87 -5.17
C ALA A 88 -5.12 2.21 -5.30
N VAL A 89 -5.57 1.49 -4.26
CA VAL A 89 -6.86 0.79 -4.24
C VAL A 89 -8.04 1.78 -4.17
N LEU A 90 -7.98 2.78 -3.29
CA LEU A 90 -9.06 3.76 -3.13
C LEU A 90 -9.22 4.66 -4.35
N GLU A 91 -8.11 5.09 -4.94
CA GLU A 91 -8.10 6.00 -6.08
C GLU A 91 -8.00 5.28 -7.44
N ARG A 92 -8.21 3.95 -7.50
CA ARG A 92 -8.02 3.13 -8.71
C ARG A 92 -8.67 3.73 -9.96
N GLU A 93 -9.90 4.22 -9.85
CA GLU A 93 -10.67 4.80 -10.96
C GLU A 93 -10.16 6.18 -11.43
N LYS A 94 -9.29 6.82 -10.64
CA LYS A 94 -8.76 8.16 -10.88
C LYS A 94 -7.25 8.17 -11.15
N LEU A 95 -6.61 7.01 -11.08
CA LEU A 95 -5.19 6.82 -11.38
C LEU A 95 -5.06 6.21 -12.77
N ASP A 96 -4.08 6.66 -13.54
CA ASP A 96 -3.69 5.90 -14.73
C ASP A 96 -2.97 4.60 -14.34
N THR A 97 -2.78 3.70 -15.32
CA THR A 97 -2.12 2.40 -15.09
C THR A 97 -0.69 2.54 -14.55
N GLY A 98 0.04 3.56 -14.97
CA GLY A 98 1.40 3.82 -14.50
C GLY A 98 1.43 4.33 -13.06
N GLU A 99 0.54 5.27 -12.74
CA GLU A 99 0.35 5.83 -11.39
C GLU A 99 -0.08 4.75 -10.39
N TYR A 100 -1.07 3.93 -10.75
CA TYR A 100 -1.50 2.82 -9.91
C TYR A 100 -0.35 1.84 -9.66
N ARG A 101 0.33 1.39 -10.73
CA ARG A 101 1.46 0.46 -10.61
C ARG A 101 2.55 1.01 -9.72
N ARG A 102 2.83 2.32 -9.83
CA ARG A 102 3.85 2.98 -9.03
C ARG A 102 3.54 2.95 -7.54
N LEU A 103 2.30 3.21 -7.14
CA LEU A 103 1.86 3.16 -5.75
C LEU A 103 1.74 1.71 -5.23
N ALA A 104 1.18 0.80 -6.04
CA ALA A 104 0.93 -0.57 -5.62
C ALA A 104 2.19 -1.46 -5.61
N ALA A 105 3.20 -1.16 -6.43
CA ALA A 105 4.35 -2.05 -6.66
C ALA A 105 5.11 -2.48 -5.40
N PRO A 106 5.39 -1.61 -4.41
CA PRO A 106 6.08 -2.01 -3.19
C PRO A 106 5.36 -3.13 -2.44
N MET A 107 4.05 -2.98 -2.22
CA MET A 107 3.25 -4.02 -1.56
C MET A 107 2.96 -5.21 -2.46
N ALA A 108 2.90 -5.02 -3.78
CA ALA A 108 2.69 -6.13 -4.72
C ALA A 108 3.84 -7.16 -4.68
N ALA A 109 5.03 -6.79 -4.19
CA ALA A 109 6.12 -7.72 -3.94
C ALA A 109 5.78 -8.82 -2.93
N VAL A 110 4.79 -8.58 -2.06
CA VAL A 110 4.31 -9.52 -1.05
C VAL A 110 2.82 -9.84 -1.16
N LEU A 111 2.04 -8.98 -1.82
CA LEU A 111 0.61 -9.13 -2.09
C LEU A 111 0.36 -9.09 -3.62
N PRO A 112 0.62 -10.18 -4.35
CA PRO A 112 0.64 -10.16 -5.82
C PRO A 112 -0.68 -9.75 -6.46
N TRP A 113 -1.79 -9.92 -5.75
CA TRP A 113 -3.12 -9.59 -6.26
C TRP A 113 -3.29 -8.11 -6.62
N LEU A 114 -2.52 -7.22 -5.96
CA LEU A 114 -2.52 -5.79 -6.26
C LEU A 114 -2.18 -5.49 -7.73
N LEU A 115 -1.35 -6.30 -8.40
CA LEU A 115 -1.02 -6.12 -9.81
C LEU A 115 -1.57 -7.23 -10.73
N SER A 116 -2.23 -8.24 -10.17
CA SER A 116 -2.68 -9.41 -10.93
C SER A 116 -3.93 -9.15 -11.77
N GLY A 117 -4.78 -8.19 -11.37
CA GLY A 117 -6.02 -7.85 -12.11
C GLY A 117 -5.78 -7.24 -13.49
N GLU A 118 -4.58 -6.71 -13.76
CA GLU A 118 -4.26 -6.05 -15.03
C GLU A 118 -4.02 -7.04 -16.19
N ALA A 119 -3.83 -8.34 -15.88
CA ALA A 119 -3.72 -9.37 -16.90
C ALA A 119 -5.09 -9.70 -17.54
N GLU A 120 -6.21 -9.49 -16.83
CA GLU A 120 -7.56 -9.74 -17.35
C GLU A 120 -8.10 -8.60 -18.21
N ASP A 121 -7.76 -7.35 -17.89
CA ASP A 121 -8.18 -6.16 -18.66
C ASP A 121 -7.52 -6.03 -20.03
N LEU A 122 -6.40 -6.74 -20.29
CA LEU A 122 -5.78 -6.82 -21.61
C LEU A 122 -6.52 -7.76 -22.59
N TYR A 123 -7.49 -8.53 -22.11
CA TYR A 123 -8.27 -9.49 -22.91
C TYR A 123 -9.78 -9.18 -22.98
N ARG A 124 -10.20 -7.97 -22.56
CA ARG A 124 -11.59 -7.52 -22.66
C ARG A 124 -11.70 -6.33 -23.61
#